data_AF-A0A623BIS1-F1
#
_entry.id   AF-A0A623BIS1-F1
#
_cell.length_a   1.000
_cell.length_b   1.000
_cell.length_c   1.000
_cell.angle_alpha   90.00
_cell.angle_beta   90.00
_cell.angle_gamma   90.00
#
_symmetry.space_group_name_H-M   'P 1'
#
loop_
_entity.id
_entity.type
_entity.pdbx_description
1 polymer ?
#
loop_
_entity_poly.entity_id
_entity_poly.type
_entity_poly.pdbx_seq_one_letter_code
_entity_poly.pdbx_strand_id
1 'polypeptide(L)'
;DFGYIDTGTHVSHFSYTLALALGFKNIIMIGQDLAFDEEGNSHSKGFDFGEKFSGEENIDKLKVPAYAGKGEVLTHITWNDYRIKLEYLFACNEQKAKFYNATEGGARINFTEELSFKEC
;
A
#
# COMPACT_ATOMS: atom_id res chain seq x y z
N ASP A 1 21.38 7.26 18.53
CA ASP A 1 21.38 5.79 18.35
C ASP A 1 21.71 5.42 16.93
N PHE A 2 22.81 4.68 16.75
CA PHE A 2 23.20 4.11 15.47
C PHE A 2 22.47 2.78 15.29
N GLY A 3 21.82 2.59 14.14
CA GLY A 3 21.18 1.32 13.78
C GLY A 3 19.71 1.14 14.16
N TYR A 4 19.02 2.17 14.65
CA TYR A 4 17.56 2.11 14.83
C TYR A 4 16.83 2.27 13.50
N ILE A 5 15.98 1.29 13.16
CA ILE A 5 15.04 1.34 12.04
C ILE A 5 13.65 1.12 12.61
N ASP A 6 12.72 2.02 12.30
CA ASP A 6 11.31 1.80 12.61
C ASP A 6 10.78 0.67 11.74
N THR A 7 10.42 -0.45 12.35
CA THR A 7 10.01 -1.67 11.65
C THR A 7 8.51 -1.69 11.37
N GLY A 8 7.71 -0.87 12.05
CA GLY A 8 6.25 -0.87 11.96
C GLY A 8 5.61 -2.24 12.24
N THR A 9 4.34 -2.41 11.83
CA THR A 9 3.57 -3.66 11.97
C THR A 9 3.43 -4.47 10.67
N HIS A 10 3.96 -3.95 9.55
CA HIS A 10 3.84 -4.55 8.22
C HIS A 10 5.21 -4.63 7.53
N VAL A 11 5.45 -5.70 6.77
CA VAL A 11 6.73 -5.94 6.08
C VAL A 11 7.09 -4.80 5.11
N SER A 12 6.10 -4.26 4.42
CA SER A 12 6.27 -3.12 3.52
C SER A 12 6.68 -1.85 4.29
N HIS A 13 6.17 -1.61 5.51
CA HIS A 13 6.63 -0.49 6.35
C HIS A 13 8.15 -0.57 6.60
N PHE A 14 8.64 -1.74 7.04
CA PHE A 14 10.07 -1.98 7.22
C PHE A 14 10.87 -1.75 5.93
N SER A 15 10.35 -2.20 4.79
CA SER A 15 11.03 -2.03 3.50
C SER A 15 11.20 -0.55 3.14
N TYR A 16 10.20 0.29 3.41
CA TYR A 16 10.26 1.73 3.15
C TYR A 16 11.20 2.45 4.11
N THR A 17 11.16 2.13 5.41
CA THR A 17 12.05 2.75 6.39
C THR A 17 13.50 2.35 6.17
N LEU A 18 13.75 1.12 5.74
CA LEU A 18 15.07 0.69 5.29
C LEU A 18 15.53 1.47 4.06
N ALA A 19 14.69 1.64 3.04
CA ALA A 19 15.04 2.43 1.86
C ALA A 19 15.39 3.89 2.21
N LEU A 20 14.63 4.49 3.14
CA LEU A 20 14.93 5.82 3.66
C LEU A 20 16.27 5.87 4.42
N ALA A 21 16.54 4.87 5.26
CA ALA A 21 17.79 4.77 6.01
C ALA A 21 19.01 4.60 5.08
N LEU A 22 18.83 3.92 3.94
CA LEU A 22 19.85 3.78 2.89
C LEU A 22 20.00 5.04 2.01
N GLY A 23 19.16 6.05 2.20
CA GLY A 23 19.28 7.34 1.52
C GLY A 23 18.69 7.40 0.10
N PHE A 24 17.88 6.41 -0.29
CA PHE A 24 17.17 6.45 -1.57
C PHE A 24 16.26 7.66 -1.67
N LYS A 25 16.26 8.32 -2.83
CA LYS A 25 15.51 9.57 -3.08
C LYS A 25 14.20 9.36 -3.81
N ASN A 26 14.05 8.24 -4.51
CA ASN A 26 12.83 7.84 -5.19
C ASN A 26 12.48 6.44 -4.73
N ILE A 27 11.28 6.26 -4.19
CA ILE A 27 10.80 4.98 -3.65
C ILE A 27 9.50 4.64 -4.35
N ILE A 28 9.50 3.54 -5.12
CA ILE A 28 8.34 3.06 -5.86
C ILE A 28 7.72 1.90 -5.10
N MET A 29 6.42 2.00 -4.87
CA MET A 29 5.62 0.96 -4.25
C MET A 29 4.80 0.23 -5.30
N ILE A 30 4.84 -1.11 -5.26
CA ILE A 30 4.04 -1.97 -6.12
C ILE A 30 3.54 -3.17 -5.32
N GLY A 31 2.32 -3.62 -5.62
CA GLY A 31 1.68 -4.77 -4.95
C GLY A 31 1.17 -4.46 -3.55
N GLN A 32 0.87 -3.19 -3.27
CA GLN A 32 0.15 -2.77 -2.05
C GLN A 32 -1.23 -2.29 -2.43
N ASP A 33 -2.07 -3.23 -2.88
CA ASP A 33 -3.42 -2.93 -3.38
C ASP A 33 -4.28 -2.38 -2.24
N LEU A 34 -4.20 -2.99 -1.06
CA LEU A 34 -4.97 -2.62 0.14
C LEU A 34 -6.47 -2.52 -0.15
N ALA A 35 -6.93 -3.32 -1.11
CA ALA A 35 -8.27 -3.34 -1.64
C ALA A 35 -8.55 -4.74 -2.21
N PHE A 36 -9.84 -5.07 -2.28
CA PHE A 36 -10.30 -6.24 -3.03
C PHE A 36 -10.36 -5.92 -4.52
N ASP A 37 -10.18 -6.94 -5.36
CA ASP A 37 -10.44 -6.80 -6.80
C ASP A 37 -11.95 -6.77 -7.12
N GLU A 38 -12.29 -6.62 -8.41
CA GLU A 38 -13.68 -6.55 -8.88
C GLU A 38 -14.49 -7.83 -8.61
N GLU A 39 -13.82 -8.99 -8.47
CA GLU A 39 -14.41 -10.29 -8.17
C GLU A 39 -14.50 -10.55 -6.65
N GLY A 40 -14.00 -9.60 -5.85
CA GLY A 40 -13.93 -9.64 -4.40
C GLY A 40 -12.79 -10.50 -3.86
N ASN A 41 -11.80 -10.85 -4.68
CA ASN A 41 -10.60 -11.56 -4.27
C ASN A 41 -9.68 -10.61 -3.50
N SER A 42 -8.90 -11.18 -2.58
CA SER A 42 -7.96 -10.47 -1.71
C SER A 42 -6.51 -10.75 -2.02
N HIS A 43 -6.25 -11.84 -2.73
CA HIS A 43 -4.91 -12.31 -3.08
C HIS A 43 -4.77 -12.43 -4.59
N SER A 44 -3.52 -12.38 -5.06
CA SER A 44 -3.21 -12.53 -6.47
C SER A 44 -3.51 -13.95 -6.98
N LYS A 45 -3.72 -14.04 -8.30
CA LYS A 45 -3.98 -15.32 -8.97
C LYS A 45 -2.86 -16.32 -8.73
N GLY A 46 -3.22 -17.54 -8.35
CA GLY A 46 -2.26 -18.61 -8.07
C GLY A 46 -1.65 -18.58 -6.66
N PHE A 47 -2.22 -17.83 -5.71
CA PHE A 47 -1.87 -17.97 -4.30
C PHE A 47 -2.20 -19.38 -3.79
N ASP A 48 -1.23 -20.04 -3.13
CA ASP A 48 -1.32 -21.47 -2.74
C ASP A 48 -2.53 -21.80 -1.85
N PHE A 49 -3.09 -20.81 -1.16
CA PHE A 49 -4.25 -20.96 -0.27
C PHE A 49 -5.57 -20.46 -0.88
N GLY A 50 -5.58 -20.15 -2.18
CA GLY A 50 -6.73 -19.64 -2.92
C GLY A 50 -6.86 -18.11 -2.90
N GLU A 51 -7.48 -17.57 -3.94
CA GLU A 51 -7.63 -16.11 -4.17
C GLU A 51 -8.62 -15.44 -3.18
N LYS A 52 -9.46 -16.26 -2.53
CA LYS A 52 -10.37 -15.86 -1.45
C LYS A 52 -9.98 -16.61 -0.17
N PHE A 53 -9.39 -15.90 0.79
CA PHE A 53 -9.13 -16.50 2.08
C PHE A 53 -10.45 -16.57 2.86
N SER A 54 -10.81 -17.76 3.36
CA SER A 54 -12.16 -18.09 3.86
C SER A 54 -12.72 -17.22 5.00
N GLY A 55 -11.89 -16.34 5.59
CA GLY A 55 -12.31 -15.37 6.62
C GLY A 55 -12.81 -14.03 6.06
N GLU A 56 -12.53 -13.70 4.80
CA GLU A 56 -12.72 -12.34 4.27
C GLU A 56 -14.11 -12.09 3.67
N GLU A 57 -14.88 -13.14 3.38
CA GLU A 57 -16.28 -13.00 2.95
C GLU A 57 -17.17 -12.40 4.06
N ASN A 58 -16.80 -12.61 5.32
CA ASN A 58 -17.54 -12.13 6.49
C ASN A 58 -16.91 -10.89 7.15
N ILE A 59 -15.90 -10.29 6.53
CA ILE A 59 -15.28 -9.07 7.03
C ILE A 59 -16.07 -7.85 6.54
N ASP A 60 -16.33 -6.92 7.46
CA ASP A 60 -16.94 -5.63 7.12
C ASP A 60 -16.06 -4.88 6.12
N LYS A 61 -16.68 -4.53 4.98
CA LYS A 61 -16.03 -3.79 3.90
C LYS A 61 -16.43 -2.32 3.97
N LEU A 62 -15.47 -1.45 3.67
CA LEU A 62 -15.69 -0.02 3.47
C LEU A 62 -15.13 0.41 2.12
N LYS A 63 -15.64 1.53 1.61
CA LYS A 63 -15.14 2.14 0.38
C LYS A 63 -14.07 3.17 0.68
N VAL A 64 -13.03 3.19 -0.14
CA VAL A 64 -11.98 4.20 -0.13
C VAL A 64 -11.70 4.66 -1.56
N PRO A 65 -11.13 5.86 -1.77
CA PRO A 65 -10.80 6.33 -3.10
C PRO A 65 -9.87 5.34 -3.82
N ALA A 66 -10.19 5.04 -5.08
CA ALA A 66 -9.39 4.19 -5.94
C ALA A 66 -8.15 4.95 -6.44
N TYR A 67 -7.13 4.20 -6.87
CA TYR A 67 -5.98 4.71 -7.61
C TYR A 67 -6.39 5.71 -8.71
N ALA A 68 -5.55 6.72 -8.95
CA ALA A 68 -5.80 7.86 -9.85
C ALA A 68 -7.00 8.74 -9.44
N GLY A 69 -7.59 8.50 -8.26
CA GLY A 69 -8.79 9.20 -7.79
C GLY A 69 -10.04 8.87 -8.61
N LYS A 70 -10.02 7.77 -9.36
CA LYS A 70 -11.10 7.39 -10.29
C LYS A 70 -12.03 6.37 -9.64
N GLY A 71 -12.99 6.88 -8.87
CA GLY A 71 -13.99 6.05 -8.20
C GLY A 71 -13.52 5.54 -6.85
N GLU A 72 -14.03 4.38 -6.46
CA GLU A 72 -13.83 3.80 -5.13
C GLU A 72 -13.55 2.30 -5.25
N VAL A 73 -12.71 1.78 -4.35
CA VAL A 73 -12.46 0.35 -4.17
C VAL A 73 -12.93 -0.10 -2.80
N LEU A 74 -13.25 -1.38 -2.68
CA LEU A 74 -13.58 -1.98 -1.38
C LEU A 74 -12.30 -2.36 -0.65
N THR A 75 -12.27 -2.09 0.64
CA THR A 75 -11.19 -2.49 1.56
C THR A 75 -11.80 -2.91 2.90
N HIS A 76 -10.98 -3.38 3.83
CA HIS A 76 -11.39 -3.63 5.22
C HIS A 76 -10.58 -2.79 6.19
N ILE A 77 -11.03 -2.73 7.44
CA ILE A 77 -10.51 -1.79 8.44
C ILE A 77 -8.99 -1.89 8.64
N THR A 78 -8.43 -3.12 8.64
CA THR A 78 -6.99 -3.34 8.84
C THR A 78 -6.16 -2.86 7.66
N TRP A 79 -6.61 -3.09 6.42
CA TRP A 79 -5.93 -2.55 5.24
C TRP A 79 -6.02 -1.04 5.17
N ASN A 80 -7.18 -0.46 5.51
CA ASN A 80 -7.31 0.99 5.54
C ASN A 80 -6.48 1.66 6.65
N ASP A 81 -6.40 1.05 7.84
CA ASP A 81 -5.48 1.48 8.90
C ASP A 81 -4.02 1.46 8.40
N TYR A 82 -3.64 0.39 7.70
CA TYR A 82 -2.29 0.32 7.14
C TYR A 82 -2.04 1.39 6.06
N ARG A 83 -3.01 1.62 5.16
CA ARG A 83 -2.99 2.69 4.16
C ARG A 83 -2.72 4.04 4.80
N ILE A 84 -3.45 4.38 5.87
CA ILE A 84 -3.30 5.65 6.60
C ILE A 84 -1.93 5.75 7.28
N LYS A 85 -1.41 4.66 7.84
CA LYS A 85 -0.05 4.63 8.42
C LYS A 85 1.04 4.89 7.38
N LEU A 86 0.88 4.38 6.16
CA LEU A 86 1.78 4.70 5.04
C LEU A 86 1.70 6.17 4.65
N GLU A 87 0.49 6.72 4.52
CA GLU A 87 0.28 8.13 4.23
C GLU A 87 0.97 9.04 5.27
N TYR A 88 0.85 8.69 6.55
CA TYR A 88 1.56 9.39 7.63
C TYR A 88 3.08 9.30 7.48
N LEU A 89 3.61 8.09 7.22
CA LEU A 89 5.05 7.89 7.02
C LEU A 89 5.57 8.75 5.85
N PHE A 90 4.85 8.80 4.73
CA PHE A 90 5.26 9.56 3.55
C PHE A 90 5.18 11.06 3.78
N ALA A 91 4.10 11.55 4.40
CA ALA A 91 4.00 12.94 4.82
C ALA A 91 5.17 13.37 5.72
N CYS A 92 5.57 12.53 6.68
CA CYS A 92 6.70 12.82 7.55
C CYS A 92 8.08 12.77 6.87
N ASN A 93 8.18 12.19 5.67
CA ASN A 93 9.46 11.97 4.98
C ASN A 93 9.50 12.58 3.57
N GLU A 94 8.54 13.42 3.20
CA GLU A 94 8.48 14.09 1.88
C GLU A 94 9.74 14.90 1.53
N GLN A 95 10.43 15.42 2.55
CA GLN A 95 11.68 16.19 2.38
C GLN A 95 12.90 15.28 2.15
N LYS A 96 12.79 13.98 2.43
CA LYS A 96 13.89 13.01 2.33
C LYS A 96 13.86 12.21 1.04
N ALA A 97 12.66 11.86 0.59
CA ALA A 97 12.42 11.05 -0.61
C ALA A 97 11.06 11.37 -1.22
N LYS A 98 10.95 11.07 -2.51
CA LYS A 98 9.71 11.09 -3.27
C LYS A 98 9.15 9.68 -3.36
N PHE A 99 7.85 9.56 -3.11
CA PHE A 99 7.15 8.28 -3.07
C PHE A 99 6.22 8.13 -4.26
N TYR A 100 6.21 6.94 -4.85
CA TYR A 100 5.37 6.59 -5.98
C TYR A 100 4.50 5.39 -5.64
N ASN A 101 3.21 5.47 -5.95
CA ASN A 101 2.32 4.31 -5.96
C ASN A 101 2.17 3.83 -7.40
N ALA A 102 2.58 2.59 -7.68
CA ALA A 102 2.45 1.93 -8.97
C ALA A 102 1.43 0.78 -8.95
N THR A 103 0.50 0.81 -7.98
CA THR A 103 -0.50 -0.24 -7.78
C THR A 103 -1.86 0.21 -8.33
N GLU A 104 -2.04 0.06 -9.65
CA GLU A 104 -3.16 0.65 -10.40
C GLU A 104 -4.55 0.09 -10.04
N GLY A 105 -4.63 -1.15 -9.54
CA GLY A 105 -5.89 -1.78 -9.09
C GLY A 105 -6.26 -1.48 -7.64
N GLY A 106 -5.39 -0.77 -6.90
CA GLY A 106 -5.49 -0.61 -5.47
C GLY A 106 -6.20 0.65 -4.99
N ALA A 107 -6.17 0.84 -3.68
CA ALA A 107 -6.57 2.06 -3.03
C ALA A 107 -5.58 3.19 -3.34
N ARG A 108 -6.10 4.42 -3.40
CA ARG A 108 -5.29 5.64 -3.43
C ARG A 108 -4.52 5.78 -2.12
N ILE A 109 -3.23 6.06 -2.23
CA ILE A 109 -2.35 6.34 -1.08
C ILE A 109 -1.88 7.79 -1.20
N ASN A 110 -2.36 8.65 -0.30
CA ASN A 110 -1.96 10.06 -0.27
C ASN A 110 -0.45 10.23 -0.03
N PHE A 111 0.06 11.42 -0.39
CA PHE A 111 1.49 11.77 -0.30
C PHE A 111 2.40 10.89 -1.18
N THR A 112 1.81 10.23 -2.17
CA THR A 112 2.52 9.56 -3.27
C THR A 112 2.12 10.17 -4.59
N GLU A 113 3.00 10.09 -5.59
CA GLU A 113 2.62 10.27 -6.99
C GLU A 113 2.19 8.94 -7.59
N GLU A 114 1.14 8.97 -8.42
CA GLU A 114 0.60 7.79 -9.08
C GLU A 114 1.19 7.71 -10.50
N LEU A 115 2.00 6.68 -10.75
CA LEU A 115 2.59 6.36 -12.06
C LEU A 115 2.42 4.86 -12.31
N SER A 116 2.12 4.45 -13.54
CA SER A 116 2.17 3.01 -13.84
C SER A 116 3.59 2.49 -13.64
N PHE A 117 3.74 1.19 -13.32
CA PHE A 117 5.08 0.62 -13.10
C PHE A 117 6.00 0.77 -14.33
N LYS A 118 5.42 0.87 -15.53
CA LYS A 118 6.16 1.12 -16.77
C LYS A 118 6.69 2.56 -16.88
N GLU A 119 6.04 3.51 -16.23
CA GLU A 119 6.39 4.94 -16.26
C GLU A 119 7.31 5.35 -15.11
N CYS A 120 7.43 4.52 -14.08
CA CYS A 120 8.39 4.63 -13.00
C CYS A 120 9.84 4.36 -13.45
#